data_AF-A0A841EEF5-F1
#
_entry.id   AF-A0A841EEF5-F1
#
_cell.length_a   1.000
_cell.length_b   1.000
_cell.length_c   1.000
_cell.angle_alpha   90.00
_cell.angle_beta   90.00
_cell.angle_gamma   90.00
#
_symmetry.space_group_name_H-M   'P 1'
#
loop_
_entity.id
_entity.type
_entity.pdbx_description
1 polymer ?
#
loop_
_entity_poly.entity_id
_entity_poly.type
_entity_poly.pdbx_seq_one_letter_code
_entity_poly.pdbx_strand_id
1 'polypeptide(L)' 'MTLQLVPLDVGLHPGVTGAFAIMNFASASTIVYAETLTDGLYVERDEEIDAYRKAFDHLKGFARSPRATTARIRELMP' A
#
# COMPACT_ATOMS: atom_id res chain seq x y z
N MET A 1 -6.77 -3.63 -12.96
CA MET A 1 -5.76 -3.10 -12.02
C MET A 1 -6.04 -1.62 -11.79
N THR A 2 -6.03 -1.17 -10.53
CA THR A 2 -6.17 0.25 -10.18
C THR A 2 -4.84 0.72 -9.63
N LEU A 3 -4.24 1.73 -10.24
CA LEU A 3 -2.97 2.31 -9.79
C LEU A 3 -3.25 3.68 -9.17
N GLN A 4 -2.70 3.91 -7.99
CA GLN A 4 -2.74 5.20 -7.32
C GLN A 4 -1.34 5.56 -6.83
N LEU A 5 -1.04 6.85 -6.78
CA LEU A 5 0.24 7.37 -6.29
C LEU A 5 -0.01 8.33 -5.14
N VAL A 6 0.77 8.18 -4.08
CA VAL A 6 0.85 9.17 -3.01
C VAL A 6 1.83 10.27 -3.44
N PRO A 7 1.41 11.56 -3.46
CA PRO A 7 2.30 12.67 -3.75
C PRO A 7 3.46 12.77 -2.75
N LEU A 8 4.64 13.19 -3.23
CA LEU A 8 5.85 13.33 -2.40
C LEU A 8 5.75 14.44 -1.33
N ASP A 9 4.86 15.42 -1.53
CA ASP A 9 4.66 16.59 -0.68
C ASP A 9 3.65 16.37 0.48
N VAL A 10 3.08 15.17 0.60
CA VAL A 10 2.13 14.81 1.67
C VAL A 10 2.77 14.69 3.06
N GLY A 11 4.10 14.52 3.15
CA GLY A 11 4.81 14.39 4.42
C GLY A 11 4.64 13.00 5.06
N LEU A 12 4.45 12.95 6.39
CA LEU A 12 4.38 11.69 7.14
C LEU A 12 3.09 10.93 6.82
N HIS A 13 3.24 9.72 6.29
CA HIS A 13 2.15 8.79 5.98
C HIS A 13 2.57 7.34 6.25
N PRO A 14 1.65 6.38 6.40
CA PRO A 14 2.02 4.99 6.74
C PRO A 14 3.03 4.34 5.77
N GLY A 15 3.05 4.72 4.50
CA GLY A 15 4.01 4.18 3.53
C GLY A 15 5.48 4.53 3.83
N VAL A 16 5.79 5.46 4.75
CA VAL A 16 7.19 5.76 5.12
C VAL A 16 7.82 4.64 5.95
N THR A 17 7.02 3.76 6.57
CA THR A 17 7.54 2.71 7.44
C THR A 17 8.00 1.47 6.70
N GLY A 18 7.72 1.39 5.39
CA GLY A 18 8.06 0.24 4.54
C GLY A 18 6.90 -0.19 3.65
N ALA A 19 7.24 -0.97 2.62
CA ALA A 19 6.26 -1.53 1.70
C ALA A 19 5.61 -2.78 2.31
N PHE A 20 4.35 -3.01 1.94
CA PHE A 20 3.62 -4.21 2.31
C PHE A 20 2.55 -4.55 1.28
N ALA A 21 2.14 -5.81 1.25
CA ALA A 21 1.07 -6.32 0.40
C ALA A 21 0.05 -7.08 1.24
N ILE A 22 -1.22 -6.69 1.17
CA ILE A 22 -2.35 -7.43 1.75
C ILE A 22 -2.87 -8.41 0.70
N MET A 23 -2.79 -9.71 0.98
CA MET A 23 -3.22 -10.77 0.08
C MET A 23 -4.46 -11.46 0.64
N ASN A 24 -5.56 -11.38 -0.10
CA ASN A 24 -6.81 -12.07 0.22
C ASN A 24 -6.94 -13.31 -0.68
N PHE A 25 -7.32 -14.45 -0.10
CA PHE A 25 -7.49 -15.70 -0.82
C PHE A 25 -8.92 -16.22 -0.67
N ALA A 26 -9.44 -16.92 -1.67
CA ALA A 26 -10.80 -17.46 -1.64
C ALA A 26 -10.96 -18.64 -0.67
N SER A 27 -9.89 -19.41 -0.46
CA SER A 27 -9.90 -20.67 0.32
C SER A 27 -8.83 -20.71 1.42
N ALA A 28 -8.26 -19.55 1.79
CA ALA A 28 -7.25 -19.43 2.83
C ALA A 28 -7.39 -18.09 3.56
N SER A 29 -6.79 -17.99 4.74
CA SER A 29 -6.77 -16.76 5.54
C SER A 29 -6.05 -15.64 4.79
N THR A 30 -6.49 -14.40 5.04
CA THR A 30 -5.74 -13.22 4.58
C THR A 30 -4.34 -13.24 5.21
N ILE A 31 -3.32 -12.87 4.44
CA ILE A 31 -1.98 -12.65 4.98
C ILE A 31 -1.48 -11.28 4.53
N VAL A 32 -0.62 -10.66 5.33
CA VAL A 32 0.17 -9.51 4.90
C VAL A 32 1.63 -9.92 4.75
N TYR A 33 2.24 -9.57 3.64
CA TYR A 33 3.68 -9.62 3.48
C TYR A 33 4.24 -8.22 3.67
N ALA A 34 5.07 -8.02 4.69
CA ALA A 34 5.73 -6.75 4.98
C ALA A 34 7.22 -6.86 4.63
N GLU A 35 7.71 -5.97 3.77
CA GLU A 35 9.10 -5.99 3.31
C GLU A 35 10.02 -5.32 4.34
N THR A 36 11.23 -5.87 4.46
CA THR A 36 12.36 -5.28 5.17
C THR A 36 13.52 -5.07 4.20
N LEU A 37 14.66 -4.54 4.68
CA LEU A 37 15.81 -4.27 3.81
C LEU A 37 16.36 -5.53 3.10
N THR A 38 16.28 -6.69 3.74
CA THR A 38 16.92 -7.93 3.24
C THR A 38 16.02 -9.17 3.28
N ASP A 39 14.79 -9.03 3.77
CA ASP A 39 13.85 -10.14 4.00
C ASP A 39 12.40 -9.60 4.05
N GLY A 40 11.43 -10.42 4.44
CA GLY A 40 10.08 -9.96 4.77
C GLY A 40 9.40 -10.81 5.85
N LEU A 41 8.31 -10.27 6.38
CA LEU A 41 7.51 -10.90 7.43
C LEU A 41 6.14 -11.28 6.89
N TYR A 42 5.71 -12.52 7.14
CA TYR A 42 4.32 -12.93 7.00
C TYR A 42 3.56 -12.62 8.28
N VAL A 43 2.51 -11.82 8.15
CA VAL A 43 1.61 -11.43 9.24
C VAL A 43 0.27 -12.14 9.02
N GLU A 44 -0.09 -12.98 9.99
CA GLU A 44 -1.24 -13.87 9.92
C GLU A 44 -2.25 -13.63 11.06
N ARG A 45 -1.90 -12.83 12.07
CA ARG A 45 -2.81 -12.49 13.17
C ARG A 45 -3.80 -11.43 12.73
N ASP A 46 -5.09 -11.68 12.94
CA ASP A 46 -6.18 -10.82 12.48
C ASP A 46 -6.04 -9.38 12.99
N GLU A 47 -5.64 -9.18 14.25
CA GLU A 47 -5.49 -7.83 14.83
C GLU A 47 -4.38 -7.02 14.14
N GLU A 48 -3.32 -7.70 13.70
CA GLU A 48 -2.22 -7.07 12.98
C GLU A 48 -2.58 -6.82 11.53
N ILE A 49 -3.27 -7.75 10.87
CA ILE A 49 -3.82 -7.56 9.52
C ILE A 49 -4.73 -6.33 9.49
N ASP A 50 -5.55 -6.13 10.52
CA ASP A 50 -6.41 -4.96 10.63
C ASP A 50 -5.64 -3.64 10.79
N ALA A 51 -4.46 -3.67 11.43
CA ALA A 51 -3.58 -2.50 11.46
C ALA A 51 -3.06 -2.15 10.05
N TYR A 52 -2.66 -3.15 9.25
CA TYR A 52 -2.25 -2.95 7.86
C TYR A 52 -3.39 -2.49 6.95
N ARG A 53 -4.61 -2.99 7.14
CA ARG A 53 -5.81 -2.50 6.43
C ARG A 53 -6.04 -1.02 6.70
N LYS A 54 -5.96 -0.59 7.96
CA LYS A 54 -6.07 0.84 8.33
C LYS A 54 -4.95 1.68 7.70
N ALA A 55 -3.72 1.18 7.71
CA ALA A 55 -2.59 1.84 7.06
C ALA A 55 -2.84 2.00 5.55
N PHE A 56 -3.33 0.96 4.88
CA PHE A 56 -3.69 1.00 3.46
C PHE A 56 -4.83 1.97 3.17
N ASP A 57 -5.86 2.02 4.02
CA ASP A 57 -6.96 2.97 3.88
C ASP A 57 -6.50 4.42 4.05
N HIS A 58 -5.62 4.70 5.01
CA HIS A 58 -4.99 6.00 5.14
C HIS A 58 -4.16 6.37 3.91
N LEU A 59 -3.35 5.43 3.38
CA LEU A 59 -2.58 5.65 2.15
C LEU A 59 -3.47 6.00 0.95
N LYS A 60 -4.62 5.33 0.79
CA LYS A 60 -5.60 5.68 -0.24
C LYS A 60 -6.15 7.09 -0.07
N GLY A 61 -6.32 7.56 1.17
CA GLY A 61 -6.77 8.93 1.48
C GLY A 61 -5.76 10.00 1.04
N PHE A 62 -4.46 9.69 1.10
CA PHE A 62 -3.40 10.57 0.62
C PHE A 62 -3.16 10.45 -0.90
N ALA A 63 -3.49 9.30 -1.48
CA ALA A 63 -3.20 9.01 -2.87
C ALA A 63 -4.07 9.81 -3.83
N ARG A 64 -3.50 10.17 -4.98
CA ARG A 64 -4.28 10.72 -6.09
C ARG A 64 -5.29 9.70 -6.59
N SER A 65 -6.38 10.20 -7.19
CA SER A 65 -7.34 9.33 -7.87
C SER A 65 -6.66 8.55 -9.00
N PRO A 66 -7.16 7.37 -9.38
CA PRO A 66 -6.52 6.55 -10.42
C PRO A 66 -6.29 7.30 -11.74
N ARG A 67 -7.25 8.13 -12.16
CA ARG A 67 -7.12 8.97 -13.36
C ARG A 67 -6.00 10.00 -13.23
N ALA A 68 -5.91 10.68 -12.09
CA ALA A 68 -4.87 11.67 -11.83
C ALA A 68 -3.48 11.02 -11.71
N THR A 69 -3.40 9.80 -11.16
CA THR A 69 -2.17 9.01 -11.14
C THR A 69 -1.70 8.66 -12.55
N THR A 70 -2.57 8.14 -13.42
CA THR A 70 -2.18 7.81 -14.81
C THR A 70 -1.72 9.04 -15.58
N ALA A 71 -2.41 10.18 -15.41
CA ALA A 71 -1.98 11.45 -16.02
C ALA A 71 -0.58 11.85 -15.55
N ARG A 72 -0.33 11.81 -14.24
CA ARG A 72 0.97 12.16 -13.66
C ARG A 72 2.10 11.25 -14.13
N ILE A 73 1.87 9.94 -14.22
CA ILE A 73 2.88 9.00 -14.71
C ILE A 73 3.22 9.28 -16.17
N ARG A 74 2.22 9.59 -17.01
CA ARG A 74 2.45 9.94 -18.41
C ARG A 74 3.31 11.20 -18.57
N GLU A 75 3.16 12.18 -17.69
CA GLU A 75 4.02 13.38 -17.68
C GLU A 75 5.47 13.07 -17.29
N LEU A 76 5.70 12.02 -16.51
CA LEU A 76 7.04 11.61 -16.03
C LEU A 76 7.76 10.67 -17.01
N MET A 77 7.04 10.05 -17.94
CA MET A 77 7.57 9.10 -18.92
C MET A 77 7.59 9.76 -20.30
N PRO A 78 8.74 10.31 -20.75
CA PRO A 78 8.89 10.94 -22.06
C PRO A 78 8.74 9.96 -23.23
#